data_AF-A0A416DMG0-F1
#
_entry.id   AF-A0A416DMG0-F1
#
_cell.length_a   1.000
_cell.length_b   1.000
_cell.length_c   1.000
_cell.angle_alpha   90.00
_cell.angle_beta   90.00
_cell.angle_gamma   90.00
#
_symmetry.space_group_name_H-M   'P 1'
#
loop_
_entity.id
_entity.type
_entity.pdbx_description
1 polymer ?
#
loop_
_entity_poly.entity_id
_entity_poly.type
_entity_poly.pdbx_seq_one_letter_code
_entity_poly.pdbx_strand_id
1 'polypeptide(L)'
;MLNTAFAIKPTWDEIPENQHLFGLGEYVAQLDEKAQELHLYTNNQGILTEFKIIEHIAELPDYTTLNHTSYFILPKDGKYSIFSQDFSQLTPYKYNSVQFYGDFAIGVFAPDDASPVDLSAQTSELIDLKRQQVITSVKGHTINVSEDDHYFFAENTIYDATGNSIFQTDIAEIISATTNQAQDNILWIGCNNTQYAIYHNSTCVSKQYDDIEPYYIGKTQLFTAQANGTATLLDTSGREITQGADSITLLSSDLAAVQKNNSISYWNHSGHIRTFDQYSSIISLAGSHADLFDRVLVQTKNGKWGIMKQDGILLVPPTFDSIKNAVQSNSIFQLSKENTIQIRNLDTNTLIPIPSNEELYVANAFNNNLQDEIACVSNLQNGLRIATLYNQSGTLFKNNIRTAFIVNGEIRYIQVSDTSINAYTESLIDGNGTILFTAPTGQMITQVTPAIICTTTAGVETTNIEHSFLCTDFTSATPNFSSREFHLANIINTPITIYASVLLIISVIIGYVIIKYFISNKHH
;
A
#
# COMPACT_ATOMS: atom_id res chain seq x y z
N MET A 1 38.24 -25.11 -29.44
CA MET A 1 36.96 -24.50 -29.87
C MET A 1 36.31 -23.91 -28.63
N LEU A 2 36.54 -22.62 -28.38
CA LEU A 2 35.84 -21.85 -27.35
C LEU A 2 34.55 -21.34 -28.00
N ASN A 3 33.42 -21.95 -27.67
CA ASN A 3 32.11 -21.40 -27.97
C ASN A 3 31.83 -20.31 -26.94
N THR A 4 32.23 -19.07 -27.23
CA THR A 4 31.56 -17.91 -26.65
C THR A 4 30.26 -17.73 -27.41
N ALA A 5 29.15 -18.23 -26.85
CA ALA A 5 27.84 -17.80 -27.29
C ALA A 5 27.74 -16.29 -26.98
N PHE A 6 27.90 -15.46 -28.00
CA PHE A 6 27.50 -14.06 -27.89
C PHE A 6 25.99 -14.07 -27.73
N ALA A 7 25.51 -13.82 -26.51
CA ALA A 7 24.12 -13.45 -26.30
C ALA A 7 23.86 -12.22 -27.17
N ILE A 8 23.01 -12.35 -28.17
CA ILE A 8 22.58 -11.24 -29.01
C ILE A 8 21.90 -10.24 -28.06
N LYS A 9 22.39 -9.01 -28.03
CA LYS A 9 21.78 -7.95 -27.23
C LYS A 9 20.42 -7.61 -27.85
N PRO A 10 19.37 -7.37 -27.04
CA PRO A 10 18.07 -7.02 -27.58
C PRO A 10 18.14 -5.76 -28.44
N THR A 11 17.49 -5.78 -29.60
CA THR A 11 17.23 -4.59 -30.40
C THR A 11 15.95 -3.89 -29.92
N TRP A 12 15.95 -2.55 -29.96
CA TRP A 12 14.87 -1.70 -29.47
C TRP A 12 14.44 -0.73 -30.55
N ASP A 13 13.15 -0.72 -30.88
CA ASP A 13 12.55 0.19 -31.88
C ASP A 13 11.65 1.22 -31.19
N GLU A 14 11.80 2.48 -31.59
CA GLU A 14 10.99 3.60 -31.07
C GLU A 14 9.59 3.61 -31.68
N ILE A 15 8.58 3.81 -30.84
CA ILE A 15 7.17 3.85 -31.22
C ILE A 15 6.77 5.32 -31.49
N PRO A 16 5.97 5.60 -32.53
CA PRO A 16 5.53 6.97 -32.83
C PRO A 16 4.77 7.64 -31.68
N GLU A 17 4.93 8.96 -31.52
CA GLU A 17 4.37 9.75 -30.41
C GLU A 17 2.84 9.64 -30.24
N ASN A 18 2.08 9.35 -31.31
CA ASN A 18 0.61 9.23 -31.23
C ASN A 18 0.11 7.80 -30.95
N GLN A 19 1.04 6.89 -30.67
CA GLN A 19 0.75 5.50 -30.36
C GLN A 19 1.41 5.12 -29.05
N HIS A 20 0.65 4.46 -28.19
CA HIS A 20 1.14 4.00 -26.90
C HIS A 20 1.01 2.50 -26.82
N LEU A 21 2.09 1.80 -26.46
CA LEU A 21 2.06 0.35 -26.22
C LEU A 21 2.07 0.04 -24.73
N PHE A 22 1.30 -0.98 -24.36
CA PHE A 22 1.20 -1.47 -22.99
C PHE A 22 1.24 -2.98 -22.96
N GLY A 23 1.82 -3.53 -21.89
CA GLY A 23 1.73 -4.96 -21.60
C GLY A 23 0.43 -5.29 -20.88
N LEU A 24 -0.36 -6.24 -21.41
CA LEU A 24 -1.52 -6.84 -20.76
C LEU A 24 -1.22 -8.31 -20.47
N GLY A 25 -0.20 -8.55 -19.65
CA GLY A 25 0.31 -9.90 -19.43
C GLY A 25 1.01 -10.48 -20.67
N GLU A 26 0.41 -11.49 -21.31
CA GLU A 26 0.88 -12.11 -22.57
C GLU A 26 0.49 -11.32 -23.82
N TYR A 27 -0.43 -10.37 -23.65
CA TYR A 27 -0.95 -9.55 -24.74
C TYR A 27 -0.25 -8.19 -24.76
N VAL A 28 -0.24 -7.58 -25.94
CA VAL A 28 0.17 -6.19 -26.12
C VAL A 28 -1.08 -5.39 -26.46
N ALA A 29 -1.29 -4.28 -25.78
CA ALA A 29 -2.31 -3.31 -26.17
C ALA A 29 -1.63 -2.11 -26.82
N GLN A 30 -2.19 -1.61 -27.90
CA GLN A 30 -1.78 -0.38 -28.56
C GLN A 30 -2.94 0.60 -28.58
N LEU A 31 -2.78 1.76 -27.95
CA LEU A 31 -3.70 2.87 -28.12
C LEU A 31 -3.22 3.72 -29.29
N ASP A 32 -4.08 3.89 -30.29
CA ASP A 32 -3.96 4.96 -31.28
C ASP A 32 -4.87 6.11 -30.86
N GLU A 33 -4.27 7.18 -30.32
CA GLU A 33 -5.04 8.33 -29.82
C GLU A 33 -5.77 9.08 -30.93
N LYS A 34 -5.22 9.06 -32.15
CA LYS A 34 -5.85 9.75 -33.29
C LYS A 34 -7.08 9.00 -33.77
N ALA A 35 -7.02 7.67 -33.77
CA ALA A 35 -8.15 6.82 -34.12
C ALA A 35 -9.14 6.65 -32.95
N GLN A 36 -8.71 6.91 -31.70
CA GLN A 36 -9.44 6.54 -30.48
C GLN A 36 -9.71 5.03 -30.42
N GLU A 37 -8.74 4.23 -30.87
CA GLU A 37 -8.82 2.78 -30.99
C GLU A 37 -7.78 2.11 -30.08
N LEU A 38 -8.22 1.09 -29.34
CA LEU A 38 -7.35 0.20 -28.58
C LEU A 38 -7.26 -1.14 -29.32
N HIS A 39 -6.09 -1.40 -29.88
CA HIS A 39 -5.77 -2.64 -30.59
C HIS A 39 -5.11 -3.62 -29.63
N LEU A 40 -5.56 -4.88 -29.64
CA LEU A 40 -5.04 -5.93 -28.78
C LEU A 40 -4.37 -7.01 -29.62
N TYR A 41 -3.14 -7.35 -29.23
CA TYR A 41 -2.27 -8.29 -29.92
C TYR A 41 -1.91 -9.47 -29.02
N THR A 42 -1.91 -10.68 -29.58
CA THR A 42 -1.18 -11.82 -29.01
C THR A 42 0.27 -11.75 -29.46
N ASN A 43 1.21 -12.18 -28.62
CA ASN A 43 2.61 -12.33 -29.00
C ASN A 43 2.98 -13.82 -29.12
N ASN A 44 3.49 -14.23 -30.28
CA ASN A 44 4.06 -15.55 -30.47
C ASN A 44 5.49 -15.42 -31.03
N GLN A 45 6.50 -15.59 -30.18
CA GLN A 45 7.93 -15.52 -30.55
C GLN A 45 8.31 -14.21 -31.28
N GLY A 46 7.80 -13.07 -30.82
CA GLY A 46 8.11 -11.76 -31.38
C GLY A 46 7.22 -11.33 -32.54
N ILE A 47 6.25 -12.16 -32.94
CA ILE A 47 5.23 -11.79 -33.91
C ILE A 47 3.97 -11.34 -33.15
N LEU A 48 3.65 -10.05 -33.24
CA LEU A 48 2.39 -9.49 -32.76
C LEU A 48 1.27 -9.81 -33.77
N THR A 49 0.20 -10.45 -33.29
CA THR A 49 -1.01 -10.77 -34.09
C THR A 49 -2.22 -10.10 -33.45
N GLU A 50 -2.84 -9.16 -34.16
CA GLU A 50 -4.03 -8.46 -33.70
C GLU A 50 -5.23 -9.40 -33.63
N PHE A 51 -5.96 -9.38 -32.51
CA PHE A 51 -7.15 -10.20 -32.34
C PHE A 51 -8.41 -9.41 -31.96
N LYS A 52 -8.28 -8.13 -31.55
CA LYS A 52 -9.42 -7.30 -31.16
C LYS A 52 -9.10 -5.81 -31.30
N ILE A 53 -10.11 -5.02 -31.68
CA ILE A 53 -10.08 -3.55 -31.69
C ILE A 53 -11.25 -3.06 -30.84
N ILE A 54 -11.01 -2.03 -30.03
CA ILE A 54 -12.03 -1.35 -29.22
C ILE A 54 -12.03 0.12 -29.61
N GLU A 55 -13.16 0.61 -30.10
CA GLU A 55 -13.34 1.99 -30.55
C GLU A 55 -13.86 2.89 -29.41
N HIS A 56 -13.74 4.21 -29.59
CA HIS A 56 -14.20 5.25 -28.65
C HIS A 56 -13.51 5.20 -27.28
N ILE A 57 -12.20 4.97 -27.29
CA ILE A 57 -11.36 5.09 -26.10
C ILE A 57 -10.93 6.54 -25.94
N ALA A 58 -11.51 7.22 -24.96
CA ALA A 58 -11.19 8.62 -24.67
C ALA A 58 -9.90 8.75 -23.85
N GLU A 59 -9.70 7.89 -22.85
CA GLU A 59 -8.51 7.80 -22.01
C GLU A 59 -8.39 6.34 -21.52
N LEU A 60 -7.16 5.82 -21.38
CA LEU A 60 -6.93 4.51 -20.77
C LEU A 60 -6.91 4.60 -19.24
N PRO A 61 -7.46 3.62 -18.51
CA PRO A 61 -7.32 3.54 -17.06
C PRO A 61 -5.86 3.34 -16.62
N ASP A 62 -5.57 3.74 -15.39
CA ASP A 62 -4.28 3.60 -14.73
C ASP A 62 -3.74 2.15 -14.81
N TYR A 63 -2.46 2.03 -15.19
CA TYR A 63 -1.69 0.84 -15.59
C TYR A 63 -1.80 -0.37 -14.65
N THR A 64 -2.13 -0.13 -13.38
CA THR A 64 -2.26 -1.15 -12.32
C THR A 64 -3.64 -1.81 -12.27
N THR A 65 -4.66 -1.20 -12.87
CA THR A 65 -6.07 -1.65 -12.78
C THR A 65 -6.50 -2.57 -13.92
N LEU A 66 -5.67 -2.69 -14.95
CA LEU A 66 -5.94 -3.47 -16.17
C LEU A 66 -5.73 -4.98 -16.02
N ASN A 67 -5.24 -5.49 -14.89
CA ASN A 67 -4.95 -6.93 -14.79
C ASN A 67 -5.12 -7.46 -13.36
N HIS A 68 -6.17 -8.24 -13.16
CA HIS A 68 -6.30 -9.19 -12.06
C HIS A 68 -5.93 -10.59 -12.59
N THR A 69 -5.55 -11.52 -11.71
CA THR A 69 -5.10 -12.88 -12.08
C THR A 69 -6.03 -13.65 -13.02
N SER A 70 -7.30 -13.26 -13.14
CA SER A 70 -8.29 -13.91 -14.02
C SER A 70 -9.20 -12.94 -14.78
N TYR A 71 -9.08 -11.63 -14.57
CA TYR A 71 -10.00 -10.62 -15.09
C TYR A 71 -9.29 -9.31 -15.42
N PHE A 72 -9.89 -8.48 -16.27
CA PHE A 72 -9.43 -7.12 -16.54
C PHE A 72 -10.61 -6.20 -16.83
N ILE A 73 -10.38 -4.88 -16.81
CA ILE A 73 -11.36 -3.88 -17.23
C ILE A 73 -10.98 -3.29 -18.58
N LEU A 74 -11.98 -2.98 -19.40
CA LEU A 74 -11.80 -2.21 -20.62
C LEU A 74 -12.66 -0.93 -20.55
N PRO A 75 -12.11 0.23 -20.95
CA PRO A 75 -12.89 1.45 -21.12
C PRO A 75 -13.69 1.43 -22.43
N LYS A 76 -14.80 2.16 -22.47
CA LYS A 76 -15.52 2.60 -23.66
C LYS A 76 -16.48 3.73 -23.26
N ASP A 77 -16.52 4.81 -24.04
CA ASP A 77 -17.44 5.93 -23.82
C ASP A 77 -17.39 6.49 -22.37
N GLY A 78 -16.20 6.54 -21.76
CA GLY A 78 -16.00 7.02 -20.38
C GLY A 78 -16.48 6.08 -19.27
N LYS A 79 -16.87 4.84 -19.61
CA LYS A 79 -17.28 3.80 -18.66
C LYS A 79 -16.40 2.55 -18.80
N TYR A 80 -16.39 1.73 -17.75
CA TYR A 80 -15.70 0.46 -17.68
C TYR A 80 -16.66 -0.71 -17.76
N SER A 81 -16.15 -1.78 -18.37
CA SER A 81 -16.72 -3.12 -18.38
C SER A 81 -15.66 -4.14 -17.97
N ILE A 82 -16.08 -5.20 -17.29
CA ILE A 82 -15.22 -6.29 -16.85
C ILE A 82 -15.19 -7.38 -17.91
N PHE A 83 -14.01 -7.92 -18.17
CA PHE A 83 -13.74 -9.00 -19.11
C PHE A 83 -12.98 -10.13 -18.41
N SER A 84 -13.21 -11.37 -18.85
CA SER A 84 -12.34 -12.52 -18.53
C SER A 84 -11.10 -12.54 -19.43
N GLN A 85 -10.09 -13.32 -19.03
CA GLN A 85 -8.84 -13.52 -19.77
C GLN A 85 -9.01 -14.00 -21.23
N ASP A 86 -10.14 -14.63 -21.57
CA ASP A 86 -10.48 -15.03 -22.94
C ASP A 86 -11.20 -13.93 -23.75
N PHE A 87 -11.24 -12.70 -23.22
CA PHE A 87 -11.90 -11.53 -23.80
C PHE A 87 -13.43 -11.60 -23.89
N SER A 88 -14.06 -12.50 -23.14
CA SER A 88 -15.51 -12.49 -22.96
C SER A 88 -15.93 -11.32 -22.06
N GLN A 89 -16.89 -10.52 -22.54
CA GLN A 89 -17.45 -9.41 -21.76
C GLN A 89 -18.36 -9.95 -20.66
N LEU A 90 -18.04 -9.67 -19.40
CA LEU A 90 -18.79 -10.16 -18.22
C LEU A 90 -19.83 -9.16 -17.71
N THR A 91 -19.63 -7.86 -17.96
CA THR A 91 -20.54 -6.80 -17.52
C THR A 91 -20.78 -5.76 -18.61
N PRO A 92 -21.89 -5.00 -18.60
CA PRO A 92 -22.05 -3.85 -19.49
C PRO A 92 -21.03 -2.74 -19.19
N TYR A 93 -20.79 -1.86 -20.17
CA TYR A 93 -20.04 -0.61 -19.98
C TYR A 93 -20.89 0.39 -19.21
N LYS A 94 -20.80 0.36 -17.88
CA LYS A 94 -21.56 1.28 -17.02
C LYS A 94 -20.77 1.78 -15.81
N TYR A 95 -19.65 1.17 -15.47
CA TYR A 95 -18.94 1.49 -14.24
C TYR A 95 -18.02 2.70 -14.43
N ASN A 96 -17.99 3.59 -13.45
CA ASN A 96 -16.98 4.64 -13.37
C ASN A 96 -15.70 4.11 -12.72
N SER A 97 -15.79 3.09 -11.85
CA SER A 97 -14.64 2.37 -11.28
C SER A 97 -15.00 0.92 -10.94
N VAL A 98 -13.97 0.07 -10.90
CA VAL A 98 -14.09 -1.36 -10.54
C VAL A 98 -12.92 -1.75 -9.65
N GLN A 99 -13.20 -2.52 -8.60
CA GLN A 99 -12.19 -3.15 -7.75
C GLN A 99 -12.41 -4.66 -7.68
N PHE A 100 -11.34 -5.45 -7.83
CA PHE A 100 -11.41 -6.91 -7.84
C PHE A 100 -11.09 -7.52 -6.47
N TYR A 101 -11.79 -8.61 -6.14
CA TYR A 101 -11.63 -9.42 -4.93
C TYR A 101 -11.77 -10.92 -5.30
N GLY A 102 -10.71 -11.51 -5.86
CA GLY A 102 -10.75 -12.90 -6.33
C GLY A 102 -11.71 -13.07 -7.51
N ASP A 103 -12.76 -13.87 -7.33
CA ASP A 103 -13.84 -14.08 -8.31
C ASP A 103 -15.00 -13.07 -8.17
N PHE A 104 -14.84 -12.07 -7.28
CA PHE A 104 -15.80 -11.00 -7.07
C PHE A 104 -15.24 -9.66 -7.55
N ALA A 105 -16.15 -8.73 -7.83
CA ALA A 105 -15.80 -7.34 -8.06
C ALA A 105 -16.81 -6.40 -7.42
N ILE A 106 -16.33 -5.23 -7.01
CA ILE A 106 -17.17 -4.09 -6.64
C ILE A 106 -17.11 -3.09 -7.78
N GLY A 107 -18.24 -2.89 -8.44
CA GLY A 107 -18.40 -1.89 -9.50
C GLY A 107 -19.17 -0.67 -8.98
N VAL A 108 -18.63 0.54 -9.19
CA VAL A 108 -19.29 1.79 -8.81
C VAL A 108 -19.66 2.57 -10.06
N PHE A 109 -20.89 3.10 -10.10
CA PHE A 109 -21.35 3.95 -11.19
C PHE A 109 -22.24 5.10 -10.72
N ALA A 110 -22.22 6.18 -11.51
CA ALA A 110 -23.04 7.37 -11.33
C ALA A 110 -23.40 7.99 -12.70
N PRO A 111 -24.43 8.86 -12.74
CA PRO A 111 -24.69 9.73 -13.90
C PRO A 111 -23.45 10.54 -14.31
N ASP A 112 -23.33 10.85 -15.59
CA ASP A 112 -22.13 11.53 -16.13
C ASP A 112 -21.95 12.97 -15.61
N ASP A 113 -23.03 13.60 -15.14
CA ASP A 113 -23.05 14.92 -14.54
C ASP A 113 -22.88 14.90 -13.01
N ALA A 114 -22.80 13.72 -12.40
CA ALA A 114 -22.65 13.58 -10.96
C ALA A 114 -21.23 13.91 -10.48
N SER A 115 -21.13 14.56 -9.32
CA SER A 115 -19.84 14.82 -8.69
C SER A 115 -19.22 13.49 -8.18
N PRO A 116 -17.92 13.23 -8.42
CA PRO A 116 -17.25 12.01 -7.92
C PRO A 116 -17.27 11.87 -6.39
N VAL A 117 -17.49 12.96 -5.65
CA VAL A 117 -17.56 12.96 -4.18
C VAL A 117 -18.98 12.92 -3.64
N ASP A 118 -20.00 13.02 -4.49
CA ASP A 118 -21.40 12.89 -4.09
C ASP A 118 -21.79 11.41 -4.04
N LEU A 119 -21.63 10.80 -2.87
CA LEU A 119 -21.99 9.40 -2.65
C LEU A 119 -23.48 9.16 -2.89
N SER A 120 -24.36 10.15 -2.67
CA SER A 120 -25.81 10.01 -2.83
C SER A 120 -26.26 9.75 -4.27
N ALA A 121 -25.44 10.17 -5.23
CA ALA A 121 -25.65 9.94 -6.66
C ALA A 121 -25.04 8.62 -7.15
N GLN A 122 -24.19 7.98 -6.34
CA GLN A 122 -23.47 6.76 -6.69
C GLN A 122 -24.27 5.50 -6.35
N THR A 123 -24.05 4.47 -7.16
CA THR A 123 -24.53 3.11 -6.91
C THR A 123 -23.34 2.17 -6.92
N SER A 124 -23.23 1.36 -5.88
CA SER A 124 -22.22 0.31 -5.73
C SER A 124 -22.87 -1.05 -5.95
N GLU A 125 -22.25 -1.92 -6.75
CA GLU A 125 -22.70 -3.28 -7.02
C GLU A 125 -21.63 -4.29 -6.62
N LEU A 126 -22.04 -5.33 -5.89
CA LEU A 126 -21.23 -6.53 -5.66
C LEU A 126 -21.54 -7.54 -6.75
N ILE A 127 -20.51 -8.01 -7.45
CA ILE A 127 -20.64 -8.81 -8.66
C ILE A 127 -19.92 -10.15 -8.46
N ASP A 128 -20.63 -11.26 -8.70
CA ASP A 128 -20.05 -12.60 -8.86
C ASP A 128 -19.63 -12.77 -10.32
N LEU A 129 -18.32 -12.77 -10.59
CA LEU A 129 -17.78 -12.78 -11.95
C LEU A 129 -17.88 -14.17 -12.60
N LYS A 130 -17.87 -15.24 -11.81
CA LYS A 130 -18.05 -16.61 -12.29
C LYS A 130 -19.48 -16.87 -12.73
N ARG A 131 -20.45 -16.38 -11.95
CA ARG A 131 -21.89 -16.49 -12.28
C ARG A 131 -22.40 -15.37 -13.19
N GLN A 132 -21.59 -14.33 -13.42
CA GLN A 132 -21.96 -13.13 -14.16
C GLN A 132 -23.23 -12.47 -13.58
N GLN A 133 -23.30 -12.39 -12.26
CA GLN A 133 -24.50 -11.94 -11.54
C GLN A 133 -24.17 -10.81 -10.57
N VAL A 134 -25.03 -9.79 -10.55
CA VAL A 134 -25.04 -8.78 -9.47
C VAL A 134 -25.72 -9.39 -8.25
N ILE A 135 -24.98 -9.51 -7.15
CA ILE A 135 -25.45 -10.04 -5.86
C ILE A 135 -26.31 -9.00 -5.16
N THR A 136 -25.80 -7.78 -5.03
CA THR A 136 -26.50 -6.66 -4.41
C THR A 136 -26.11 -5.34 -5.05
N SER A 137 -27.00 -4.36 -4.95
CA SER A 137 -26.85 -3.02 -5.50
C SER A 137 -27.36 -2.01 -4.46
N VAL A 138 -26.47 -1.13 -4.00
CA VAL A 138 -26.78 -0.14 -2.97
C VAL A 138 -26.52 1.27 -3.51
N LYS A 139 -27.51 2.14 -3.36
CA LYS A 139 -27.43 3.55 -3.79
C LYS A 139 -27.13 4.42 -2.58
N GLY A 140 -26.19 5.36 -2.71
CA GLY A 140 -25.84 6.26 -1.62
C GLY A 140 -24.86 5.67 -0.60
N HIS A 141 -24.44 4.42 -0.78
CA HIS A 141 -23.62 3.67 0.17
C HIS A 141 -22.50 2.93 -0.56
N THR A 142 -21.43 2.65 0.18
CA THR A 142 -20.33 1.80 -0.28
C THR A 142 -20.59 0.34 0.06
N ILE A 143 -19.92 -0.55 -0.67
CA ILE A 143 -19.79 -1.96 -0.30
C ILE A 143 -18.35 -2.14 0.17
N ASN A 144 -18.18 -2.66 1.37
CA ASN A 144 -16.89 -2.91 1.98
C ASN A 144 -16.63 -4.42 2.05
N VAL A 145 -15.36 -4.79 2.20
CA VAL A 145 -14.91 -6.18 2.31
C VAL A 145 -14.29 -6.38 3.68
N SER A 146 -14.55 -7.54 4.30
CA SER A 146 -13.88 -7.91 5.53
C SER A 146 -12.39 -8.06 5.29
N GLU A 147 -11.62 -7.87 6.36
CA GLU A 147 -10.17 -7.79 6.29
C GLU A 147 -9.49 -9.10 5.89
N ASP A 148 -10.20 -10.20 6.06
CA ASP A 148 -9.81 -11.55 5.66
C ASP A 148 -10.39 -11.96 4.30
N ASP A 149 -11.06 -11.05 3.58
CA ASP A 149 -11.75 -11.28 2.30
C ASP A 149 -12.85 -12.35 2.34
N HIS A 150 -13.36 -12.73 3.52
CA HIS A 150 -14.40 -13.76 3.67
C HIS A 150 -15.83 -13.22 3.57
N TYR A 151 -16.02 -11.92 3.79
CA TYR A 151 -17.33 -11.28 3.88
C TYR A 151 -17.38 -9.97 3.12
N PHE A 152 -18.57 -9.65 2.62
CA PHE A 152 -18.91 -8.33 2.10
C PHE A 152 -19.94 -7.71 3.03
N PHE A 153 -19.90 -6.41 3.22
CA PHE A 153 -20.93 -5.71 3.99
C PHE A 153 -21.35 -4.43 3.28
N ALA A 154 -22.66 -4.24 3.24
CA ALA A 154 -23.30 -3.11 2.59
C ALA A 154 -24.44 -2.63 3.49
N GLU A 155 -24.46 -1.33 3.77
CA GLU A 155 -25.41 -0.71 4.70
C GLU A 155 -25.37 -1.43 6.06
N ASN A 156 -26.43 -2.16 6.37
CA ASN A 156 -26.63 -2.88 7.62
C ASN A 156 -26.66 -4.41 7.44
N THR A 157 -26.15 -4.93 6.32
CA THR A 157 -26.19 -6.37 6.00
C THR A 157 -24.80 -6.91 5.74
N ILE A 158 -24.49 -8.08 6.31
CA ILE A 158 -23.27 -8.85 6.02
C ILE A 158 -23.63 -10.02 5.09
N TYR A 159 -22.82 -10.22 4.06
CA TYR A 159 -22.92 -11.26 3.06
C TYR A 159 -21.70 -12.18 3.14
N ASP A 160 -21.90 -13.49 2.91
CA ASP A 160 -20.82 -14.45 2.78
C ASP A 160 -20.10 -14.35 1.42
N ALA A 161 -18.96 -15.04 1.30
CA ALA A 161 -18.18 -15.19 0.08
C ALA A 161 -18.92 -15.94 -1.06
N THR A 162 -20.21 -16.25 -0.93
CA THR A 162 -21.05 -16.79 -2.00
C THR A 162 -22.20 -15.85 -2.39
N GLY A 163 -22.30 -14.70 -1.70
CA GLY A 163 -23.30 -13.66 -1.92
C GLY A 163 -24.58 -13.82 -1.08
N ASN A 164 -24.64 -14.78 -0.15
CA ASN A 164 -25.83 -14.94 0.70
C ASN A 164 -25.76 -14.00 1.90
N SER A 165 -26.89 -13.38 2.23
CA SER A 165 -27.00 -12.60 3.47
C SER A 165 -26.86 -13.51 4.69
N ILE A 166 -25.91 -13.20 5.58
CA ILE A 166 -25.70 -13.91 6.84
C ILE A 166 -26.68 -13.36 7.89
N PHE A 167 -26.69 -12.03 8.08
CA PHE A 167 -27.70 -11.33 8.88
C PHE A 167 -27.76 -9.84 8.55
N GLN A 168 -28.86 -9.22 8.95
CA GLN A 168 -29.10 -7.78 8.90
C GLN A 168 -29.18 -7.21 10.32
N THR A 169 -28.63 -6.02 10.53
CA THR A 169 -28.57 -5.34 11.83
C THR A 169 -29.42 -4.07 11.86
N ASP A 170 -29.87 -3.65 13.05
CA ASP A 170 -30.58 -2.37 13.25
C ASP A 170 -29.59 -1.19 13.46
N ILE A 171 -28.28 -1.46 13.39
CA ILE A 171 -27.22 -0.47 13.53
C ILE A 171 -27.09 0.37 12.26
N ALA A 172 -26.78 1.66 12.43
CA ALA A 172 -26.73 2.63 11.34
C ALA A 172 -25.63 2.30 10.33
N GLU A 173 -24.45 1.86 10.81
CA GLU A 173 -23.31 1.57 9.95
C GLU A 173 -22.41 0.47 10.55
N ILE A 174 -21.93 -0.43 9.69
CA ILE A 174 -20.88 -1.39 10.01
C ILE A 174 -19.55 -0.77 9.59
N ILE A 175 -18.63 -0.58 10.53
CA ILE A 175 -17.34 0.09 10.30
C ILE A 175 -16.28 -0.90 9.81
N SER A 176 -16.20 -2.06 10.47
CA SER A 176 -15.30 -3.14 10.07
C SER A 176 -15.83 -4.48 10.57
N ALA A 177 -15.47 -5.56 9.88
CA ALA A 177 -15.83 -6.93 10.22
C ALA A 177 -14.68 -7.90 9.90
N THR A 178 -14.56 -8.97 10.68
CA THR A 178 -13.60 -10.07 10.49
C THR A 178 -14.13 -11.38 11.07
N THR A 179 -13.53 -12.52 10.68
CA THR A 179 -13.73 -13.79 11.40
C THR A 179 -13.02 -13.78 12.75
N ASN A 180 -13.76 -14.06 13.81
CA ASN A 180 -13.17 -14.39 15.10
C ASN A 180 -12.85 -15.89 15.17
N GLN A 181 -11.63 -16.26 14.78
CA GLN A 181 -11.21 -17.65 14.72
C GLN A 181 -11.29 -18.39 16.06
N ALA A 182 -11.20 -17.69 17.20
CA ALA A 182 -11.28 -18.30 18.51
C ALA A 182 -12.71 -18.76 18.87
N GLN A 183 -13.73 -18.12 18.29
CA GLN A 183 -15.14 -18.33 18.65
C GLN A 183 -16.02 -18.77 17.47
N ASP A 184 -15.45 -18.91 16.28
CA ASP A 184 -16.15 -19.27 15.04
C ASP A 184 -17.40 -18.39 14.82
N ASN A 185 -17.21 -17.06 14.98
CA ASN A 185 -18.24 -16.05 14.82
C ASN A 185 -17.72 -14.82 14.06
N ILE A 186 -18.64 -13.93 13.65
CA ILE A 186 -18.29 -12.66 13.01
C ILE A 186 -18.09 -11.61 14.10
N LEU A 187 -16.88 -11.06 14.18
CA LEU A 187 -16.54 -9.94 15.06
C LEU A 187 -16.54 -8.66 14.23
N TRP A 188 -17.27 -7.64 14.69
CA TRP A 188 -17.37 -6.38 13.97
C TRP A 188 -17.59 -5.19 14.89
N ILE A 189 -17.21 -4.01 14.39
CA ILE A 189 -17.43 -2.72 15.03
C ILE A 189 -18.62 -2.04 14.34
N GLY A 190 -19.65 -1.72 15.12
CA GLY A 190 -20.82 -0.98 14.65
C GLY A 190 -20.82 0.45 15.16
N CYS A 191 -21.26 1.38 14.33
CA CYS A 191 -21.48 2.78 14.70
C CYS A 191 -22.99 3.10 14.69
N ASN A 192 -23.47 3.69 15.79
CA ASN A 192 -24.83 4.22 15.89
C ASN A 192 -24.79 5.61 16.53
N ASN A 193 -25.27 6.64 15.83
CA ASN A 193 -25.28 8.03 16.31
C ASN A 193 -23.93 8.48 16.88
N THR A 194 -22.83 8.24 16.15
CA THR A 194 -21.45 8.57 16.55
C THR A 194 -20.92 7.81 17.78
N GLN A 195 -21.60 6.75 18.20
CA GLN A 195 -21.13 5.85 19.25
C GLN A 195 -20.77 4.48 18.68
N TYR A 196 -19.67 3.92 19.16
CA TYR A 196 -19.11 2.67 18.69
C TYR A 196 -19.28 1.56 19.71
N ALA A 197 -19.49 0.34 19.22
CA ALA A 197 -19.53 -0.87 20.03
C ALA A 197 -19.01 -2.09 19.27
N ILE A 198 -18.60 -3.10 20.03
CA ILE A 198 -18.16 -4.41 19.55
C ILE A 198 -19.37 -5.35 19.52
N TYR A 199 -19.47 -6.12 18.43
CA TYR A 199 -20.53 -7.08 18.20
C TYR A 199 -19.96 -8.45 17.83
N HIS A 200 -20.68 -9.50 18.26
CA HIS A 200 -20.50 -10.87 17.79
C HIS A 200 -21.78 -11.32 17.08
N ASN A 201 -21.67 -11.69 15.81
CA ASN A 201 -22.82 -11.96 14.95
C ASN A 201 -23.85 -10.81 15.08
N SER A 202 -25.12 -11.09 15.37
CA SER A 202 -26.13 -10.04 15.57
C SER A 202 -26.18 -9.44 16.97
N THR A 203 -25.25 -9.75 17.88
CA THR A 203 -25.32 -9.38 19.31
C THR A 203 -24.26 -8.35 19.69
N CYS A 204 -24.68 -7.24 20.33
CA CYS A 204 -23.76 -6.28 20.95
C CYS A 204 -23.14 -6.86 22.22
N VAL A 205 -21.80 -6.86 22.31
CA VAL A 205 -21.05 -7.46 23.43
C VAL A 205 -20.31 -6.44 24.30
N SER A 206 -20.21 -5.18 23.88
CA SER A 206 -19.59 -4.11 24.66
C SER A 206 -20.59 -3.01 25.06
N LYS A 207 -20.12 -2.05 25.88
CA LYS A 207 -20.80 -0.74 26.02
C LYS A 207 -20.65 0.08 24.73
N GLN A 208 -21.28 1.26 24.74
CA GLN A 208 -21.11 2.29 23.72
C GLN A 208 -19.96 3.23 24.12
N TYR A 209 -19.11 3.57 23.16
CA TYR A 209 -17.93 4.40 23.33
C TYR A 209 -17.93 5.56 22.33
N ASP A 210 -17.21 6.63 22.67
CA ASP A 210 -17.00 7.76 21.76
C ASP A 210 -16.11 7.33 20.57
N ASP A 211 -15.23 6.34 20.79
CA ASP A 211 -14.36 5.76 19.77
C ASP A 211 -13.84 4.36 20.18
N ILE A 212 -13.51 3.51 19.21
CA ILE A 212 -12.89 2.18 19.38
C ILE A 212 -11.85 1.96 18.28
N GLU A 213 -10.61 1.71 18.67
CA GLU A 213 -9.50 1.39 17.76
C GLU A 213 -8.87 0.02 18.11
N PRO A 214 -8.30 -0.72 17.15
CA PRO A 214 -8.20 -0.36 15.74
C PRO A 214 -9.52 -0.60 14.98
N TYR A 215 -9.87 0.26 14.02
CA TYR A 215 -10.94 -0.07 13.06
C TYR A 215 -10.56 -1.25 12.17
N TYR A 216 -9.26 -1.43 11.88
CA TYR A 216 -8.75 -2.66 11.27
C TYR A 216 -8.50 -3.71 12.36
N ILE A 217 -9.50 -4.56 12.62
CA ILE A 217 -9.56 -5.52 13.71
C ILE A 217 -8.46 -6.59 13.57
N GLY A 218 -8.28 -7.12 12.37
CA GLY A 218 -7.30 -8.12 11.98
C GLY A 218 -7.38 -9.34 12.90
N LYS A 219 -6.23 -9.68 13.48
CA LYS A 219 -6.09 -10.74 14.50
C LYS A 219 -5.92 -10.17 15.92
N THR A 220 -6.28 -8.91 16.15
CA THR A 220 -6.15 -8.32 17.47
C THR A 220 -7.07 -9.03 18.48
N GLN A 221 -6.57 -9.17 19.71
CA GLN A 221 -7.35 -9.61 20.86
C GLN A 221 -7.73 -8.43 21.76
N LEU A 222 -7.20 -7.24 21.47
CA LEU A 222 -7.33 -6.04 22.29
C LEU A 222 -7.78 -4.85 21.46
N PHE A 223 -8.60 -4.01 22.09
CA PHE A 223 -9.04 -2.72 21.56
C PHE A 223 -8.77 -1.61 22.58
N THR A 224 -8.53 -0.41 22.07
CA THR A 224 -8.58 0.82 22.87
C THR A 224 -9.90 1.51 22.64
N ALA A 225 -10.65 1.75 23.70
CA ALA A 225 -11.93 2.46 23.63
C ALA A 225 -11.87 3.75 24.44
N GLN A 226 -12.48 4.81 23.90
CA GLN A 226 -12.52 6.13 24.50
C GLN A 226 -13.93 6.42 25.02
N ALA A 227 -14.02 6.88 26.27
CA ALA A 227 -15.27 7.38 26.83
C ALA A 227 -15.01 8.55 27.78
N ASN A 228 -15.73 9.66 27.60
CA ASN A 228 -15.68 10.84 28.47
C ASN A 228 -14.25 11.39 28.68
N GLY A 229 -13.42 11.34 27.64
CA GLY A 229 -12.04 11.84 27.70
C GLY A 229 -11.04 10.89 28.37
N THR A 230 -11.41 9.64 28.67
CA THR A 230 -10.48 8.62 29.20
C THR A 230 -10.42 7.37 28.34
N ALA A 231 -9.25 6.72 28.29
CA ALA A 231 -9.03 5.50 27.54
C ALA A 231 -9.22 4.25 28.41
N THR A 232 -9.74 3.18 27.80
CA THR A 232 -9.93 1.87 28.43
C THR A 232 -9.51 0.76 27.45
N LEU A 233 -8.84 -0.27 27.97
CA LEU A 233 -8.48 -1.46 27.20
C LEU A 233 -9.64 -2.46 27.25
N LEU A 234 -10.08 -2.95 26.09
CA LEU A 234 -11.09 -3.98 25.94
C LEU A 234 -10.48 -5.26 25.37
N ASP A 235 -11.05 -6.42 25.67
CA ASP A 235 -10.86 -7.63 24.86
C ASP A 235 -11.95 -7.80 23.79
N THR A 236 -11.81 -8.84 22.95
CA THR A 236 -12.78 -9.20 21.91
C THR A 236 -14.16 -9.58 22.43
N SER A 237 -14.31 -9.90 23.72
CA SER A 237 -15.63 -10.14 24.33
C SER A 237 -16.33 -8.85 24.78
N GLY A 238 -15.69 -7.69 24.59
CA GLY A 238 -16.19 -6.39 25.06
C GLY A 238 -15.93 -6.14 26.55
N ARG A 239 -15.12 -6.98 27.22
CA ARG A 239 -14.79 -6.81 28.64
C ARG A 239 -13.72 -5.73 28.81
N GLU A 240 -14.00 -4.78 29.68
CA GLU A 240 -13.04 -3.77 30.13
C GLU A 240 -11.94 -4.41 31.01
N ILE A 241 -10.71 -4.42 30.51
CA ILE A 241 -9.52 -4.93 31.21
C ILE A 241 -8.93 -3.86 32.12
N THR A 242 -8.92 -2.60 31.66
CA THR A 242 -8.44 -1.44 32.42
C THR A 242 -9.55 -0.43 32.63
N GLN A 243 -9.32 0.60 33.46
CA GLN A 243 -10.23 1.74 33.60
C GLN A 243 -9.45 3.04 33.75
N GLY A 244 -9.87 4.06 33.01
CA GLY A 244 -9.39 5.44 33.15
C GLY A 244 -7.87 5.55 32.99
N ALA A 245 -7.33 5.03 31.89
CA ALA A 245 -5.94 5.25 31.51
C ALA A 245 -5.78 6.65 30.90
N ASP A 246 -4.60 7.23 31.07
CA ASP A 246 -4.24 8.51 30.44
C ASP A 246 -4.02 8.30 28.94
N SER A 247 -3.37 7.18 28.58
CA SER A 247 -3.21 6.71 27.20
C SER A 247 -2.95 5.21 27.15
N ILE A 248 -3.25 4.60 26.01
CA ILE A 248 -3.03 3.17 25.75
C ILE A 248 -2.42 3.03 24.36
N THR A 249 -1.40 2.18 24.23
CA THR A 249 -0.77 1.83 22.95
C THR A 249 -0.78 0.32 22.78
N LEU A 250 -1.45 -0.18 21.74
CA LEU A 250 -1.39 -1.59 21.37
C LEU A 250 0.00 -1.89 20.79
N LEU A 251 0.66 -2.92 21.33
CA LEU A 251 2.01 -3.34 20.97
C LEU A 251 1.98 -4.59 20.08
N SER A 252 1.06 -5.51 20.34
CA SER A 252 0.78 -6.69 19.52
C SER A 252 -0.67 -7.12 19.68
N SER A 253 -1.07 -8.24 19.07
CA SER A 253 -2.45 -8.74 19.16
C SER A 253 -2.97 -8.88 20.59
N ASP A 254 -2.10 -9.23 21.55
CA ASP A 254 -2.49 -9.44 22.95
C ASP A 254 -1.53 -8.74 23.93
N LEU A 255 -0.98 -7.58 23.55
CA LEU A 255 -0.16 -6.79 24.46
C LEU A 255 -0.41 -5.29 24.26
N ALA A 256 -0.62 -4.58 25.36
CA ALA A 256 -0.77 -3.13 25.39
C ALA A 256 0.14 -2.48 26.44
N ALA A 257 0.71 -1.33 26.10
CA ALA A 257 1.29 -0.40 27.06
C ALA A 257 0.21 0.57 27.55
N VAL A 258 0.04 0.64 28.87
CA VAL A 258 -0.94 1.50 29.54
C VAL A 258 -0.19 2.53 30.37
N GLN A 259 -0.41 3.81 30.05
CA GLN A 259 0.11 4.92 30.81
C GLN A 259 -0.96 5.40 31.79
N LYS A 260 -0.58 5.46 33.07
CA LYS A 260 -1.44 5.99 34.13
C LYS A 260 -0.58 6.60 35.23
N ASN A 261 -0.88 7.83 35.63
CA ASN A 261 -0.20 8.53 36.74
C ASN A 261 1.34 8.57 36.60
N ASN A 262 1.86 8.85 35.40
CA ASN A 262 3.31 8.87 35.10
C ASN A 262 4.07 7.55 35.30
N SER A 263 3.36 6.42 35.39
CA SER A 263 3.93 5.07 35.30
C SER A 263 3.39 4.37 34.06
N ILE A 264 4.23 3.51 33.47
CA ILE A 264 3.86 2.71 32.31
C ILE A 264 3.80 1.25 32.73
N SER A 265 2.80 0.54 32.26
CA SER A 265 2.59 -0.88 32.56
C SER A 265 2.17 -1.67 31.33
N TYR A 266 2.52 -2.95 31.30
CA TYR A 266 2.09 -3.89 30.28
C TYR A 266 0.86 -4.66 30.74
N TRP A 267 -0.07 -4.85 29.80
CA TRP A 267 -1.35 -5.53 29.99
C TRP A 267 -1.65 -6.42 28.79
N ASN A 268 -2.38 -7.51 29.02
CA ASN A 268 -2.97 -8.37 27.99
C ASN A 268 -4.44 -8.68 28.34
N HIS A 269 -5.09 -9.59 27.60
CA HIS A 269 -6.45 -10.02 27.91
C HIS A 269 -6.60 -10.61 29.32
N SER A 270 -5.52 -11.11 29.94
CA SER A 270 -5.55 -11.64 31.31
C SER A 270 -5.40 -10.54 32.38
N GLY A 271 -5.05 -9.31 32.00
CA GLY A 271 -4.90 -8.17 32.90
C GLY A 271 -3.47 -7.65 32.98
N HIS A 272 -3.11 -7.10 34.14
CA HIS A 272 -1.81 -6.48 34.38
C HIS A 272 -0.67 -7.51 34.38
N ILE A 273 0.40 -7.23 33.65
CA ILE A 273 1.59 -8.08 33.56
C ILE A 273 2.74 -7.50 34.39
N ARG A 274 3.10 -6.22 34.15
CA ARG A 274 4.31 -5.60 34.72
C ARG A 274 4.25 -4.07 34.70
N THR A 275 4.96 -3.42 35.63
CA THR A 275 5.17 -1.96 35.66
C THR A 275 6.63 -1.58 35.39
N PHE A 276 6.84 -0.43 34.73
CA PHE A 276 8.12 0.18 34.44
C PHE A 276 8.16 1.64 34.95
N ASP A 277 8.71 1.85 36.14
CA ASP A 277 8.76 3.19 36.78
C ASP A 277 9.86 4.10 36.22
N GLN A 278 10.83 3.54 35.50
CA GLN A 278 11.95 4.27 34.93
C GLN A 278 11.64 4.97 33.61
N TYR A 279 10.56 4.57 32.94
CA TYR A 279 10.18 5.09 31.62
C TYR A 279 9.07 6.14 31.71
N SER A 280 9.18 7.16 30.86
CA SER A 280 8.16 8.20 30.68
C SER A 280 7.34 8.00 29.41
N SER A 281 7.84 7.21 28.45
CA SER A 281 7.14 6.88 27.22
C SER A 281 7.55 5.51 26.68
N ILE A 282 6.58 4.81 26.06
CA ILE A 282 6.79 3.62 25.25
C ILE A 282 6.13 3.88 23.91
N ILE A 283 6.89 3.72 22.83
CA ILE A 283 6.41 3.91 21.47
C ILE A 283 6.54 2.58 20.73
N SER A 284 5.41 2.11 20.20
CA SER A 284 5.43 0.97 19.27
C SER A 284 6.18 1.36 18.01
N LEU A 285 7.07 0.47 17.55
CA LEU A 285 7.76 0.67 16.29
C LEU A 285 6.79 0.33 15.16
N ALA A 286 6.35 1.35 14.44
CA ALA A 286 5.45 1.14 13.31
C ALA A 286 6.19 0.50 12.13
N GLY A 287 5.63 -0.58 11.61
CA GLY A 287 5.88 -1.02 10.25
C GLY A 287 4.70 -1.84 9.74
N SER A 288 4.79 -2.31 8.50
CA SER A 288 3.65 -2.77 7.69
C SER A 288 2.95 -4.05 8.16
N HIS A 289 3.39 -4.69 9.25
CA HIS A 289 2.84 -5.97 9.73
C HIS A 289 2.84 -6.01 11.27
N ALA A 290 1.65 -6.07 11.89
CA ALA A 290 1.48 -6.08 13.34
C ALA A 290 2.06 -7.34 14.03
N ASP A 291 2.17 -8.45 13.31
CA ASP A 291 2.62 -9.75 13.83
C ASP A 291 4.16 -9.86 13.97
N LEU A 292 4.92 -8.83 13.59
CA LEU A 292 6.40 -8.90 13.47
C LEU A 292 7.19 -7.94 14.38
N PHE A 293 6.54 -7.16 15.24
CA PHE A 293 7.25 -6.21 16.12
C PHE A 293 7.38 -6.72 17.54
N ASP A 294 8.43 -7.51 17.81
CA ASP A 294 8.79 -7.90 19.19
C ASP A 294 9.48 -6.77 19.98
N ARG A 295 9.55 -5.55 19.44
CA ARG A 295 10.36 -4.43 19.94
C ARG A 295 9.56 -3.13 20.10
N VAL A 296 9.97 -2.34 21.08
CA VAL A 296 9.45 -0.99 21.35
C VAL A 296 10.59 -0.02 21.63
N LEU A 297 10.36 1.26 21.35
CA LEU A 297 11.20 2.33 21.86
C LEU A 297 10.77 2.66 23.28
N VAL A 298 11.76 2.81 24.17
CA VAL A 298 11.52 3.25 25.53
C VAL A 298 12.28 4.54 25.79
N GLN A 299 11.58 5.52 26.36
CA GLN A 299 12.19 6.76 26.81
C GLN A 299 12.25 6.79 28.33
N THR A 300 13.42 7.11 28.86
CA THR A 300 13.58 7.37 30.29
C THR A 300 13.08 8.76 30.66
N LYS A 301 12.79 8.97 31.95
CA LYS A 301 12.36 10.28 32.48
C LYS A 301 13.34 11.44 32.24
N ASN A 302 14.60 11.15 31.89
CA ASN A 302 15.60 12.17 31.54
C ASN A 302 15.71 12.41 30.01
N GLY A 303 14.83 11.79 29.21
CA GLY A 303 14.73 12.00 27.76
C GLY A 303 15.59 11.07 26.90
N LYS A 304 16.38 10.15 27.48
CA LYS A 304 17.22 9.22 26.71
C LYS A 304 16.43 8.01 26.19
N TRP A 305 16.72 7.62 24.97
CA TRP A 305 16.06 6.56 24.22
C TRP A 305 16.84 5.27 24.18
N GLY A 306 16.12 4.15 24.31
CA GLY A 306 16.60 2.78 24.17
C GLY A 306 15.58 1.91 23.43
N ILE A 307 15.93 0.64 23.25
CA ILE A 307 15.10 -0.35 22.56
C ILE A 307 14.92 -1.54 23.49
N MET A 308 13.67 -1.94 23.67
CA MET A 308 13.28 -3.04 24.55
C MET A 308 12.43 -4.03 23.78
N LYS A 309 12.55 -5.31 24.10
CA LYS A 309 11.61 -6.33 23.65
C LYS A 309 10.28 -6.22 24.41
N GLN A 310 9.22 -6.75 23.81
CA GLN A 310 7.89 -6.82 24.42
C GLN A 310 7.84 -7.68 25.69
N ASP A 311 8.77 -8.61 25.87
CA ASP A 311 8.96 -9.37 27.13
C ASP A 311 9.62 -8.53 28.26
N GLY A 312 10.06 -7.30 27.94
CA GLY A 312 10.73 -6.37 28.86
C GLY A 312 12.26 -6.50 28.90
N ILE A 313 12.90 -7.29 28.02
CA ILE A 313 14.36 -7.38 27.90
C ILE A 313 14.90 -6.18 27.11
N LEU A 314 15.87 -5.46 27.65
CA LEU A 314 16.55 -4.37 26.94
C LEU A 314 17.52 -4.91 25.88
N LEU A 315 17.34 -4.48 24.63
CA LEU A 315 18.27 -4.71 23.52
C LEU A 315 19.30 -3.60 23.41
N VAL A 316 18.84 -2.35 23.53
CA VAL A 316 19.66 -1.16 23.49
C VAL A 316 19.37 -0.34 24.75
N PRO A 317 20.36 -0.15 25.65
CA PRO A 317 20.17 0.67 26.84
C PRO A 317 19.76 2.11 26.48
N PRO A 318 18.92 2.76 27.31
CA PRO A 318 18.42 4.10 27.01
C PRO A 318 19.47 5.19 27.26
N THR A 319 20.45 5.29 26.35
CA THR A 319 21.57 6.25 26.44
C THR A 319 21.67 7.18 25.23
N PHE A 320 20.78 7.02 24.25
CA PHE A 320 20.82 7.73 22.97
C PHE A 320 19.91 8.97 22.99
N ASP A 321 20.28 9.99 22.23
CA ASP A 321 19.51 11.22 22.08
C ASP A 321 18.32 11.04 21.15
N SER A 322 18.49 10.20 20.12
CA SER A 322 17.39 9.73 19.27
C SER A 322 17.69 8.36 18.71
N ILE A 323 16.63 7.62 18.43
CA ILE A 323 16.65 6.32 17.75
C ILE A 323 15.64 6.41 16.62
N LYS A 324 16.08 6.06 15.42
CA LYS A 324 15.23 5.99 14.23
C LYS A 324 15.40 4.61 13.62
N ASN A 325 14.30 3.92 13.31
CA ASN A 325 14.37 2.74 12.48
C ASN A 325 14.68 3.15 11.04
N ALA A 326 15.41 2.31 10.32
CA ALA A 326 15.44 2.42 8.87
C ALA A 326 14.04 2.15 8.32
N VAL A 327 13.68 2.86 7.23
CA VAL A 327 12.35 2.74 6.64
C VAL A 327 12.11 1.29 6.22
N GLN A 328 10.93 0.77 6.59
CA GLN A 328 10.50 -0.62 6.36
C GLN A 328 11.45 -1.69 6.93
N SER A 329 12.28 -1.34 7.91
CA SER A 329 13.09 -2.29 8.66
C SER A 329 12.51 -2.58 10.04
N ASN A 330 12.59 -3.84 10.45
CA ASN A 330 12.30 -4.26 11.83
C ASN A 330 13.58 -4.42 12.67
N SER A 331 14.75 -4.30 12.04
CA SER A 331 16.02 -4.74 12.62
C SER A 331 17.15 -3.73 12.51
N ILE A 332 17.10 -2.81 11.55
CA ILE A 332 18.17 -1.83 11.33
C ILE A 332 17.77 -0.48 11.88
N PHE A 333 18.60 0.06 12.76
CA PHE A 333 18.34 1.30 13.48
C PHE A 333 19.53 2.24 13.39
N GLN A 334 19.20 3.52 13.22
CA GLN A 334 20.09 4.64 13.40
C GLN A 334 20.00 5.12 14.84
N LEU A 335 21.12 5.02 15.57
CA LEU A 335 21.26 5.42 16.96
C LEU A 335 22.11 6.69 17.01
N SER A 336 21.51 7.81 17.43
CA SER A 336 22.23 9.08 17.56
C SER A 336 22.64 9.33 19.01
N LYS A 337 23.91 9.62 19.20
CA LYS A 337 24.46 10.06 20.48
C LYS A 337 25.40 11.24 20.23
N GLU A 338 25.04 12.39 20.77
CA GLU A 338 25.74 13.66 20.56
C GLU A 338 25.88 13.94 19.05
N ASN A 339 27.12 14.02 18.53
CA ASN A 339 27.41 14.25 17.11
C ASN A 339 27.77 12.96 16.35
N THR A 340 27.52 11.79 16.95
CA THR A 340 27.84 10.49 16.34
C THR A 340 26.58 9.72 16.04
N ILE A 341 26.56 9.07 14.88
CA ILE A 341 25.47 8.22 14.44
C ILE A 341 26.02 6.82 14.23
N GLN A 342 25.32 5.82 14.78
CA GLN A 342 25.64 4.41 14.62
C GLN A 342 24.48 3.72 13.92
N ILE A 343 24.78 2.95 12.88
CA ILE A 343 23.80 2.05 12.25
C ILE A 343 24.02 0.67 12.85
N ARG A 344 22.96 0.04 13.35
CA ARG A 344 23.02 -1.27 14.03
C ARG A 344 21.94 -2.19 13.50
N ASN A 345 22.31 -3.44 13.22
CA ASN A 345 21.37 -4.54 13.09
C ASN A 345 21.12 -5.13 14.49
N LEU A 346 19.88 -5.09 14.97
CA LEU A 346 19.49 -5.57 16.30
C LEU A 346 19.32 -7.08 16.37
N ASP A 347 19.12 -7.78 15.25
CA ASP A 347 19.00 -9.25 15.22
C ASP A 347 20.35 -9.89 15.50
N THR A 348 21.39 -9.38 14.85
CA THR A 348 22.78 -9.81 15.03
C THR A 348 23.49 -9.03 16.13
N ASN A 349 22.91 -7.92 16.58
CA ASN A 349 23.51 -6.95 17.49
C ASN A 349 24.87 -6.38 16.99
N THR A 350 25.02 -6.22 15.67
CA THR A 350 26.27 -5.74 15.04
C THR A 350 26.13 -4.32 14.51
N LEU A 351 27.24 -3.56 14.57
CA LEU A 351 27.34 -2.27 13.88
C LEU A 351 27.51 -2.49 12.38
N ILE A 352 26.86 -1.64 11.58
CA ILE A 352 26.91 -1.66 10.13
C ILE A 352 27.71 -0.42 9.68
N PRO A 353 28.86 -0.59 8.99
CA PRO A 353 29.76 0.50 8.61
C PRO A 353 29.28 1.26 7.35
N ILE A 354 28.12 1.92 7.43
CA ILE A 354 27.57 2.75 6.35
C ILE A 354 27.67 4.25 6.73
N PRO A 355 27.93 5.16 5.77
CA PRO A 355 27.95 6.61 6.02
C PRO A 355 26.62 7.10 6.62
N SER A 356 26.69 8.01 7.60
CA SER A 356 25.58 8.27 8.51
C SER A 356 24.76 9.53 8.25
N ASN A 357 24.80 10.10 7.04
CA ASN A 357 24.24 11.43 6.76
C ASN A 357 23.03 11.43 5.81
N GLU A 358 22.58 10.25 5.40
CA GLU A 358 21.54 10.06 4.38
C GLU A 358 20.37 9.24 4.96
N GLU A 359 19.23 9.26 4.27
CA GLU A 359 18.09 8.45 4.68
C GLU A 359 18.33 6.97 4.39
N LEU A 360 18.04 6.12 5.37
CA LEU A 360 18.23 4.67 5.29
C LEU A 360 16.92 3.95 5.03
N TYR A 361 16.93 3.12 4.00
CA TYR A 361 15.84 2.21 3.65
C TYR A 361 16.42 0.80 3.71
N VAL A 362 15.70 -0.13 4.35
CA VAL A 362 16.01 -1.55 4.22
C VAL A 362 14.98 -2.13 3.27
N ALA A 363 15.38 -3.12 2.49
CA ALA A 363 14.59 -3.69 1.43
C ALA A 363 13.20 -4.20 1.87
N ASN A 364 12.24 -3.27 1.84
CA ASN A 364 10.95 -3.35 1.14
C ASN A 364 10.73 -2.15 0.20
N ALA A 365 11.69 -1.21 0.09
CA ALA A 365 11.63 -0.10 -0.86
C ALA A 365 11.66 -0.58 -2.32
N PHE A 366 12.05 -1.85 -2.50
CA PHE A 366 12.05 -2.62 -3.72
C PHE A 366 11.43 -4.03 -3.50
N ASN A 367 10.41 -4.18 -2.63
CA ASN A 367 9.65 -5.42 -2.30
C ASN A 367 10.43 -6.65 -1.73
N ASN A 368 9.62 -7.63 -1.30
CA ASN A 368 9.87 -8.71 -0.33
C ASN A 368 10.92 -9.79 -0.71
N ASN A 369 11.53 -9.73 -1.90
CA ASN A 369 12.51 -10.74 -2.34
C ASN A 369 13.96 -10.23 -2.31
N LEU A 370 14.17 -8.95 -2.03
CA LEU A 370 15.51 -8.33 -1.87
C LEU A 370 15.97 -8.35 -0.41
N GLN A 371 15.74 -9.44 0.33
CA GLN A 371 15.76 -9.48 1.81
C GLN A 371 17.04 -8.99 2.52
N ASP A 372 18.10 -8.60 1.79
CA ASP A 372 19.42 -8.40 2.38
C ASP A 372 20.14 -7.08 2.02
N GLU A 373 19.45 -6.10 1.43
CA GLU A 373 20.06 -4.81 1.05
C GLU A 373 19.59 -3.61 1.88
N ILE A 374 20.53 -2.68 2.10
CA ILE A 374 20.37 -1.40 2.76
C ILE A 374 20.64 -0.32 1.71
N ALA A 375 19.62 0.47 1.40
CA ALA A 375 19.70 1.60 0.51
C ALA A 375 19.94 2.90 1.28
N CYS A 376 21.04 3.57 0.93
CA CYS A 376 21.42 4.90 1.40
C CYS A 376 21.01 5.91 0.33
N VAL A 377 19.99 6.72 0.61
CA VAL A 377 19.34 7.55 -0.42
C VAL A 377 19.84 9.00 -0.34
N SER A 378 20.25 9.51 -1.50
CA SER A 378 20.68 10.89 -1.71
C SER A 378 19.80 11.58 -2.76
N ASN A 379 19.77 12.92 -2.70
CA ASN A 379 19.02 13.76 -3.63
C ASN A 379 19.98 14.41 -4.64
N LEU A 380 19.62 14.36 -5.92
CA LEU A 380 20.31 15.01 -7.01
C LEU A 380 19.81 16.46 -7.20
N GLN A 381 20.58 17.27 -7.92
CA GLN A 381 20.24 18.68 -8.19
C GLN A 381 18.96 18.86 -9.02
N ASN A 382 18.60 17.88 -9.85
CA ASN A 382 17.37 17.86 -10.63
C ASN A 382 16.15 17.36 -9.82
N GLY A 383 16.29 17.16 -8.51
CA GLY A 383 15.22 16.71 -7.63
C GLY A 383 15.00 15.20 -7.60
N LEU A 384 15.69 14.42 -8.45
CA LEU A 384 15.61 12.96 -8.43
C LEU A 384 16.38 12.38 -7.24
N ARG A 385 15.94 11.20 -6.77
CA ARG A 385 16.60 10.45 -5.69
C ARG A 385 17.39 9.29 -6.28
N ILE A 386 18.58 9.04 -5.75
CA ILE A 386 19.38 7.85 -6.08
C ILE A 386 19.83 7.15 -4.81
N ALA A 387 20.07 5.85 -4.91
CA ALA A 387 20.50 5.01 -3.81
C ALA A 387 21.90 4.43 -4.05
N THR A 388 22.68 4.40 -2.98
CA THR A 388 23.82 3.50 -2.83
C THR A 388 23.36 2.28 -2.05
N LEU A 389 23.53 1.10 -2.63
CA LEU A 389 23.08 -0.17 -2.08
C LEU A 389 24.24 -0.87 -1.39
N TYR A 390 24.03 -1.26 -0.14
CA TYR A 390 24.93 -2.06 0.68
C TYR A 390 24.24 -3.38 1.03
N ASN A 391 25.00 -4.45 1.23
CA ASN A 391 24.45 -5.64 1.87
C ASN A 391 24.27 -5.40 3.40
N GLN A 392 23.66 -6.35 4.12
CA GLN A 392 23.47 -6.25 5.57
C GLN A 392 24.77 -6.13 6.40
N SER A 393 25.92 -6.53 5.86
CA SER A 393 27.22 -6.33 6.52
C SER A 393 27.83 -4.94 6.28
N GLY A 394 27.18 -4.09 5.49
CA GLY A 394 27.67 -2.76 5.11
C GLY A 394 28.69 -2.77 3.97
N THR A 395 28.81 -3.88 3.22
CA THR A 395 29.64 -3.97 2.02
C THR A 395 28.90 -3.34 0.85
N LEU A 396 29.57 -2.44 0.12
CA LEU A 396 29.02 -1.80 -1.07
C LEU A 396 28.65 -2.87 -2.12
N PHE A 397 27.41 -2.81 -2.60
CA PHE A 397 26.87 -3.68 -3.64
C PHE A 397 26.74 -2.94 -4.98
N LYS A 398 26.01 -1.82 -5.01
CA LYS A 398 25.81 -0.98 -6.21
C LYS A 398 25.71 0.49 -5.83
N ASN A 399 25.95 1.39 -6.79
CA ASN A 399 25.83 2.84 -6.60
C ASN A 399 24.97 3.48 -7.70
N ASN A 400 24.49 4.69 -7.40
CA ASN A 400 23.71 5.52 -8.32
C ASN A 400 22.47 4.82 -8.87
N ILE A 401 21.79 4.02 -8.04
CA ILE A 401 20.60 3.29 -8.46
C ILE A 401 19.36 4.16 -8.28
N ARG A 402 18.63 4.44 -9.36
CA ARG A 402 17.37 5.20 -9.30
C ARG A 402 16.15 4.31 -9.04
N THR A 403 16.14 3.09 -9.55
CA THR A 403 15.11 2.10 -9.25
C THR A 403 15.56 0.68 -9.68
N ALA A 404 14.80 -0.34 -9.32
CA ALA A 404 14.99 -1.72 -9.75
C ALA A 404 13.68 -2.34 -10.25
N PHE A 405 13.75 -3.33 -11.15
CA PHE A 405 12.60 -4.06 -11.68
C PHE A 405 12.86 -5.57 -11.62
N ILE A 406 11.80 -6.37 -11.56
CA ILE A 406 11.88 -7.81 -11.78
C ILE A 406 11.23 -8.10 -13.14
N VAL A 407 12.04 -8.63 -14.06
CA VAL A 407 11.61 -9.04 -15.39
C VAL A 407 11.96 -10.51 -15.56
N ASN A 408 10.96 -11.35 -15.80
CA ASN A 408 11.12 -12.81 -15.94
C ASN A 408 11.87 -13.48 -14.76
N GLY A 409 11.62 -13.00 -13.53
CA GLY A 409 12.26 -13.52 -12.32
C GLY A 409 13.68 -13.01 -12.07
N GLU A 410 14.24 -12.19 -12.96
CA GLU A 410 15.56 -11.58 -12.79
C GLU A 410 15.46 -10.10 -12.44
N ILE A 411 16.36 -9.64 -11.56
CA ILE A 411 16.42 -8.22 -11.18
C ILE A 411 17.15 -7.42 -12.26
N ARG A 412 16.60 -6.27 -12.61
CA ARG A 412 17.17 -5.22 -13.44
C ARG A 412 17.27 -3.93 -12.63
N TYR A 413 18.26 -3.11 -12.90
CA TYR A 413 18.45 -1.84 -12.21
C TYR A 413 18.46 -0.70 -13.20
N ILE A 414 17.93 0.45 -12.81
CA ILE A 414 18.21 1.73 -13.46
C ILE A 414 19.39 2.35 -12.74
N GLN A 415 20.53 2.42 -13.42
CA GLN A 415 21.73 3.06 -12.93
C GLN A 415 21.94 4.41 -13.61
N VAL A 416 22.14 5.45 -12.80
CA VAL A 416 22.48 6.80 -13.25
C VAL A 416 23.98 6.88 -13.49
N SER A 417 24.35 7.14 -14.74
CA SER A 417 25.74 7.23 -15.17
C SER A 417 26.30 8.64 -15.03
N ASP A 418 25.48 9.66 -15.33
CA ASP A 418 25.80 11.07 -15.14
C ASP A 418 24.69 11.75 -14.35
N THR A 419 25.07 12.44 -13.28
CA THR A 419 24.16 13.09 -12.32
C THR A 419 24.01 14.59 -12.57
N SER A 420 24.73 15.14 -13.56
CA SER A 420 24.67 16.56 -13.90
C SER A 420 23.37 16.90 -14.62
N ILE A 421 22.74 18.02 -14.23
CA ILE A 421 21.40 18.40 -14.72
C ILE A 421 21.28 18.45 -16.26
N ASN A 422 22.36 18.83 -16.95
CA ASN A 422 22.36 19.00 -18.41
C ASN A 422 22.87 17.77 -19.18
N ALA A 423 23.37 16.75 -18.49
CA ALA A 423 23.87 15.52 -19.12
C ALA A 423 23.34 14.27 -18.41
N TYR A 424 22.22 14.41 -17.69
CA TYR A 424 21.60 13.31 -16.95
C TYR A 424 21.38 12.13 -17.87
N THR A 425 21.92 10.97 -17.49
CA THR A 425 21.80 9.73 -18.28
C THR A 425 21.61 8.55 -17.35
N GLU A 426 20.69 7.67 -17.73
CA GLU A 426 20.47 6.41 -17.04
C GLU A 426 20.39 5.23 -17.99
N SER A 427 20.79 4.08 -17.46
CA SER A 427 20.82 2.82 -18.20
C SER A 427 20.07 1.75 -17.42
N LEU A 428 19.26 0.97 -18.14
CA LEU A 428 18.74 -0.29 -17.65
C LEU A 428 19.87 -1.33 -17.73
N ILE A 429 20.26 -1.87 -16.58
CA ILE A 429 21.30 -2.87 -16.44
C ILE A 429 20.76 -4.17 -15.85
N ASP A 430 21.38 -5.30 -16.18
CA ASP A 430 21.13 -6.56 -15.51
C ASP A 430 21.81 -6.65 -14.12
N GLY A 431 21.60 -7.77 -13.42
CA GLY A 431 22.22 -8.01 -12.12
C GLY A 431 23.76 -7.97 -12.14
N ASN A 432 24.38 -8.37 -13.26
CA ASN A 432 25.83 -8.38 -13.46
C ASN A 432 26.39 -7.01 -13.88
N GLY A 433 25.54 -6.04 -14.22
CA GLY A 433 25.93 -4.71 -14.69
C GLY A 433 26.00 -4.56 -16.21
N THR A 434 25.50 -5.52 -16.99
CA THR A 434 25.42 -5.40 -18.45
C THR A 434 24.36 -4.36 -18.80
N ILE A 435 24.71 -3.37 -19.62
CA ILE A 435 23.75 -2.40 -20.17
C ILE A 435 22.87 -3.07 -21.23
N LEU A 436 21.56 -3.04 -20.98
CA LEU A 436 20.50 -3.54 -21.86
C LEU A 436 19.88 -2.43 -22.72
N PHE A 437 19.70 -1.25 -22.12
CA PHE A 437 19.15 -0.07 -22.75
C PHE A 437 19.72 1.19 -22.08
N THR A 438 19.94 2.25 -22.86
CA THR A 438 20.33 3.56 -22.34
C THR A 438 19.30 4.57 -22.80
N ALA A 439 18.73 5.31 -21.85
CA ALA A 439 17.75 6.33 -22.16
C ALA A 439 18.41 7.50 -22.93
N PRO A 440 17.62 8.24 -23.73
CA PRO A 440 18.11 9.48 -24.30
C PRO A 440 18.59 10.46 -23.21
N THR A 441 19.59 11.29 -23.54
CA THR A 441 20.13 12.27 -22.59
C THR A 441 19.02 13.21 -22.09
N GLY A 442 18.97 13.42 -20.77
CA GLY A 442 17.94 14.24 -20.12
C GLY A 442 16.64 13.49 -19.82
N GLN A 443 16.53 12.21 -20.19
CA GLN A 443 15.37 11.36 -19.92
C GLN A 443 15.62 10.41 -18.74
N MET A 444 14.55 9.99 -18.09
CA MET A 444 14.50 8.90 -17.13
C MET A 444 13.53 7.81 -17.62
N ILE A 445 13.93 6.55 -17.50
CA ILE A 445 13.15 5.34 -17.74
C ILE A 445 12.12 5.22 -16.61
N THR A 446 10.84 5.17 -16.93
CA THR A 446 9.75 5.17 -15.94
C THR A 446 9.11 3.82 -15.74
N GLN A 447 8.98 3.03 -16.81
CA GLN A 447 8.32 1.72 -16.81
C GLN A 447 9.12 0.72 -17.64
N VAL A 448 9.16 -0.53 -17.17
CA VAL A 448 9.79 -1.65 -17.87
C VAL A 448 8.90 -2.87 -17.74
N THR A 449 8.47 -3.41 -18.88
CA THR A 449 7.77 -4.70 -18.98
C THR A 449 8.66 -5.70 -19.75
N PRO A 450 8.29 -6.98 -19.90
CA PRO A 450 9.09 -7.94 -20.66
C PRO A 450 9.42 -7.51 -22.10
N ALA A 451 8.63 -6.62 -22.70
CA ALA A 451 8.81 -6.20 -24.10
C ALA A 451 8.92 -4.68 -24.31
N ILE A 452 8.55 -3.85 -23.33
CA ILE A 452 8.40 -2.39 -23.54
C ILE A 452 9.19 -1.63 -22.48
N ILE A 453 9.91 -0.58 -22.90
CA ILE A 453 10.55 0.41 -22.04
C ILE A 453 9.92 1.78 -22.33
N CYS A 454 9.55 2.52 -21.30
CA CYS A 454 9.03 3.89 -21.42
C CYS A 454 9.99 4.90 -20.75
N THR A 455 10.10 6.11 -21.31
CA THR A 455 10.90 7.21 -20.74
C THR A 455 10.10 8.53 -20.65
N THR A 456 10.53 9.42 -19.76
CA THR A 456 10.04 10.80 -19.58
C THR A 456 11.18 11.77 -19.27
N THR A 457 10.99 13.08 -19.45
CA THR A 457 11.99 14.09 -19.07
C THR A 457 12.34 13.98 -17.58
N ALA A 458 13.64 13.96 -17.28
CA ALA A 458 14.14 13.89 -15.92
C ALA A 458 13.64 15.07 -15.07
N GLY A 459 13.04 14.77 -13.91
CA GLY A 459 12.52 15.78 -12.98
C GLY A 459 11.08 16.24 -13.26
N VAL A 460 10.41 15.66 -14.26
CA VAL A 460 8.97 15.86 -14.54
C VAL A 460 8.14 14.76 -13.86
N GLU A 461 6.87 15.05 -13.57
CA GLU A 461 5.92 14.08 -12.99
C GLU A 461 5.78 12.84 -13.88
N THR A 462 5.80 11.66 -13.25
CA THR A 462 5.98 10.34 -13.89
C THR A 462 4.84 9.90 -14.81
N THR A 463 3.78 10.68 -14.97
CA THR A 463 2.60 10.34 -15.78
C THR A 463 2.73 10.72 -17.26
N ASN A 464 3.71 11.55 -17.63
CA ASN A 464 3.88 12.00 -19.01
C ASN A 464 4.93 11.14 -19.73
N ILE A 465 4.52 10.00 -20.29
CA ILE A 465 5.39 9.17 -21.13
C ILE A 465 5.72 9.96 -22.41
N GLU A 466 7.00 10.17 -22.68
CA GLU A 466 7.46 10.90 -23.88
C GLU A 466 7.84 9.92 -25.00
N HIS A 467 8.52 8.84 -24.65
CA HIS A 467 8.94 7.83 -25.62
C HIS A 467 8.63 6.43 -25.12
N SER A 468 8.26 5.55 -26.04
CA SER A 468 8.09 4.12 -25.81
C SER A 468 8.95 3.33 -26.79
N PHE A 469 9.60 2.28 -26.30
CA PHE A 469 10.52 1.45 -27.06
C PHE A 469 10.10 -0.02 -26.97
N LEU A 470 9.99 -0.70 -28.11
CA LEU A 470 9.65 -2.12 -28.21
C LEU A 470 10.91 -2.98 -28.37
N CYS A 471 11.06 -4.00 -27.54
CA CYS A 471 12.09 -5.04 -27.67
C CYS A 471 11.74 -5.95 -28.86
N THR A 472 12.55 -5.95 -29.91
CA THR A 472 12.24 -6.69 -31.14
C THR A 472 12.75 -8.13 -31.17
N ASP A 473 13.60 -8.54 -30.22
CA ASP A 473 14.11 -9.92 -30.07
C ASP A 473 13.38 -10.72 -28.97
N PHE A 474 12.04 -10.77 -29.04
CA PHE A 474 11.23 -11.42 -28.01
C PHE A 474 11.26 -12.96 -28.13
N THR A 475 11.76 -13.66 -27.10
CA THR A 475 11.72 -15.14 -27.01
C THR A 475 10.79 -15.57 -25.88
N SER A 476 9.50 -15.79 -26.15
CA SER A 476 8.60 -16.39 -25.16
C SER A 476 8.68 -17.92 -25.21
N ALA A 477 9.23 -18.53 -24.17
CA ALA A 477 8.74 -19.83 -23.71
C ALA A 477 7.81 -19.54 -22.52
N THR A 478 6.56 -20.05 -22.59
CA THR A 478 5.52 -20.07 -21.53
C THR A 478 5.79 -19.19 -20.29
N PRO A 479 5.13 -18.03 -20.14
CA PRO A 479 5.31 -17.13 -19.01
C PRO A 479 4.74 -17.70 -17.72
N ASN A 480 5.54 -17.62 -16.65
CA ASN A 480 5.01 -17.53 -15.29
C ASN A 480 4.92 -16.03 -14.95
N PHE A 481 3.71 -15.55 -14.65
CA PHE A 481 3.45 -14.16 -14.30
C PHE A 481 3.96 -13.82 -12.91
N SER A 482 4.91 -12.88 -12.82
CA SER A 482 5.06 -11.96 -11.68
C SER A 482 5.86 -10.73 -12.11
N SER A 483 5.22 -9.72 -12.67
CA SER A 483 5.80 -8.37 -12.72
C SER A 483 5.40 -7.66 -11.43
N ARG A 484 6.37 -7.40 -10.56
CA ARG A 484 6.20 -6.36 -9.53
C ARG A 484 6.85 -5.11 -10.07
N GLU A 485 6.08 -4.04 -10.20
CA GLU A 485 6.67 -2.72 -10.38
C GLU A 485 7.22 -2.26 -9.03
N PHE A 486 8.44 -1.73 -9.05
CA PHE A 486 9.04 -1.12 -7.88
C PHE A 486 9.30 0.32 -8.23
N HIS A 487 8.56 1.20 -7.56
CA HIS A 487 9.02 2.55 -7.42
C HIS A 487 9.98 2.54 -6.24
N LEU A 488 11.27 2.78 -6.48
CA LEU A 488 12.02 3.61 -5.54
C LEU A 488 11.16 4.86 -5.45
N ALA A 489 10.35 4.94 -4.39
CA ALA A 489 9.35 5.96 -4.32
C ALA A 489 10.05 7.29 -4.63
N ASN A 490 9.52 7.96 -5.65
CA ASN A 490 9.31 9.38 -5.53
C ASN A 490 8.56 9.57 -4.20
N ILE A 491 9.29 9.55 -3.09
CA ILE A 491 9.00 10.46 -2.00
C ILE A 491 9.51 11.82 -2.51
N ILE A 492 8.92 12.28 -3.62
CA ILE A 492 8.35 13.63 -3.63
C ILE A 492 7.65 13.68 -2.28
N ASN A 493 7.78 14.80 -1.58
CA ASN A 493 6.73 15.22 -0.67
C ASN A 493 5.45 14.50 -1.10
N THR A 494 4.96 13.53 -0.34
CA THR A 494 3.54 13.56 -0.16
C THR A 494 3.39 14.97 0.44
N PRO A 495 2.92 16.00 -0.30
CA PRO A 495 1.95 16.77 0.41
C PRO A 495 0.97 15.67 0.84
N ILE A 496 0.67 15.68 2.11
CA ILE A 496 -0.34 14.87 2.77
C ILE A 496 -1.63 15.05 1.93
N THR A 497 -1.74 14.45 0.75
CA THR A 497 -2.63 14.89 -0.36
C THR A 497 -3.21 13.72 -1.14
N ILE A 498 -2.92 12.49 -0.71
CA ILE A 498 -3.95 11.45 -0.70
C ILE A 498 -4.60 11.35 0.69
N TYR A 499 -3.99 11.98 1.70
CA TYR A 499 -4.67 12.33 2.94
C TYR A 499 -5.34 13.71 2.90
N ALA A 500 -5.02 14.68 2.02
CA ALA A 500 -5.75 15.97 1.99
C ALA A 500 -7.12 15.85 1.35
N SER A 501 -7.38 14.96 0.39
CA SER A 501 -8.76 14.79 -0.10
C SER A 501 -9.64 14.19 1.01
N VAL A 502 -9.08 13.29 1.82
CA VAL A 502 -9.77 12.65 2.95
C VAL A 502 -9.78 13.54 4.21
N LEU A 503 -8.71 14.29 4.51
CA LEU A 503 -8.64 15.26 5.63
C LEU A 503 -9.28 16.60 5.31
N LEU A 504 -9.35 17.07 4.06
CA LEU A 504 -10.09 18.29 3.71
C LEU A 504 -11.59 17.97 3.71
N ILE A 505 -12.01 16.75 3.35
CA ILE A 505 -13.38 16.28 3.58
C ILE A 505 -13.65 16.14 5.09
N ILE A 506 -12.75 15.55 5.88
CA ILE A 506 -12.91 15.46 7.35
C ILE A 506 -12.84 16.84 8.03
N SER A 507 -12.02 17.79 7.56
CA SER A 507 -11.90 19.15 8.14
C SER A 507 -13.05 20.06 7.72
N VAL A 508 -13.61 19.90 6.50
CA VAL A 508 -14.81 20.61 6.05
C VAL A 508 -16.05 20.03 6.73
N ILE A 509 -16.10 18.73 7.01
CA ILE A 509 -17.18 18.11 7.80
C ILE A 509 -17.09 18.50 9.28
N ILE A 510 -15.91 18.46 9.90
CA ILE A 510 -15.71 18.92 11.30
C ILE A 510 -15.96 20.44 11.43
N GLY A 511 -15.54 21.25 10.45
CA GLY A 511 -15.84 22.69 10.39
C GLY A 511 -17.33 22.99 10.18
N TYR A 512 -18.04 22.22 9.35
CA TYR A 512 -19.48 22.36 9.13
C TYR A 512 -20.30 21.92 10.35
N VAL A 513 -19.88 20.85 11.05
CA VAL A 513 -20.53 20.38 12.29
C VAL A 513 -20.31 21.36 13.45
N ILE A 514 -19.13 21.96 13.60
CA ILE A 514 -18.87 22.97 14.65
C ILE A 514 -19.62 24.28 14.38
N ILE A 515 -19.71 24.76 13.13
CA ILE A 515 -20.46 25.98 12.78
C ILE A 515 -21.97 25.78 12.93
N LYS A 516 -22.52 24.59 12.59
CA LYS A 516 -23.95 24.29 12.80
C LYS A 516 -24.29 24.13 14.29
N TYR A 517 -23.36 23.58 15.09
CA TYR A 517 -23.50 23.47 16.55
C TYR A 517 -23.48 24.85 17.24
N PHE A 518 -22.68 25.82 16.76
CA PHE A 518 -22.68 27.20 17.29
C PHE A 518 -23.85 28.07 16.80
N ILE A 519 -24.41 27.80 15.61
CA ILE A 519 -25.56 28.55 15.08
C ILE A 519 -26.88 28.04 15.68
N SER A 520 -26.99 26.75 16.02
CA SER A 520 -28.21 26.20 16.64
C SER A 520 -28.34 26.53 18.14
N ASN A 521 -27.24 26.82 18.85
CA ASN A 521 -27.25 27.20 20.27
C ASN A 521 -27.37 28.73 20.51
N LYS A 522 -27.75 29.51 19.50
CA LYS A 522 -28.08 30.94 19.66
C LYS A 522 -29.58 31.25 19.70
N HIS A 523 -30.42 30.24 19.53
CA HIS A 523 -31.86 30.33 19.74
C HIS A 523 -32.36 29.04 20.41
N HIS A 524 -31.98 28.84 21.68
CA HIS A 524 -32.87 28.39 22.75
C HIS A 524 -32.14 28.42 24.10
#